data_AF-A0A6A6ZBL3-F1
#
_entry.id   AF-A0A6A6ZBL3-F1
#
_cell.length_a   1.000
_cell.length_b   1.000
_cell.length_c   1.000
_cell.angle_alpha   90.00
_cell.angle_beta   90.00
_cell.angle_gamma   90.00
#
_symmetry.space_group_name_H-M   'P 1'
#
loop_
_entity.id
_entity.type
_entity.pdbx_description
1 polymer ?
#
loop_
_entity_poly.entity_id
_entity_poly.type
_entity_poly.pdbx_seq_one_letter_code
_entity_poly.pdbx_strand_id
1 'polypeptide(L)' 'DGWTPLFLAADSGHLEVVKLLLEKGADFTVPTNDGWTPLHVASYKGHLDVIKL' A
#
# COMPACT_ATOMS: atom_id res chain seq x y z
N ASP A 1 13.23 2.05 8.08
CA ASP A 1 12.53 1.88 6.79
C ASP A 1 11.11 2.44 6.81
N GLY A 2 10.35 2.36 7.91
CA GLY A 2 9.03 3.00 7.98
C GLY A 2 7.95 2.25 7.19
N TRP A 3 8.15 0.97 6.93
CA TRP A 3 7.20 0.15 6.17
C TRP A 3 5.99 -0.20 7.02
N THR A 4 4.81 0.18 6.55
CA THR A 4 3.52 -0.22 7.15
C THR A 4 3.06 -1.56 6.58
N PRO A 5 2.17 -2.30 7.26
CA PRO A 5 1.54 -3.48 6.68
C PRO A 5 0.85 -3.18 5.35
N LEU A 6 0.26 -1.99 5.22
CA LEU A 6 -0.40 -1.52 4.02
C LEU A 6 0.59 -1.28 2.87
N PHE A 7 1.78 -0.75 3.17
CA PHE A 7 2.88 -0.60 2.21
C PHE A 7 3.32 -1.95 1.66
N LEU A 8 3.56 -2.93 2.52
CA LEU A 8 4.01 -4.27 2.10
C LEU A 8 2.95 -5.00 1.28
N ALA A 9 1.67 -4.88 1.66
CA ALA A 9 0.57 -5.45 0.90
C ALA A 9 0.44 -4.79 -0.49
N ALA A 10 0.63 -3.46 -0.56
CA ALA A 10 0.62 -2.72 -1.81
C ALA A 10 1.83 -3.08 -2.70
N ASP A 11 3.04 -3.22 -2.14
CA ASP A 11 4.25 -3.65 -2.87
C ASP A 11 4.10 -5.06 -3.45
N SER A 12 3.42 -5.95 -2.72
CA SER A 12 3.17 -7.34 -3.10
C SER A 12 1.92 -7.54 -3.97
N GLY A 13 1.13 -6.48 -4.22
CA GLY A 13 -0.10 -6.55 -4.99
C GLY A 13 -1.24 -7.35 -4.31
N HIS A 14 -1.21 -7.49 -2.99
CA HIS A 14 -2.16 -8.30 -2.23
C HIS A 14 -3.48 -7.55 -1.99
N LEU A 15 -4.30 -7.42 -3.03
CA LEU A 15 -5.55 -6.65 -3.04
C LEU A 15 -6.44 -6.87 -1.81
N GLU A 16 -6.74 -8.13 -1.48
CA GLU A 16 -7.66 -8.44 -0.37
C GLU A 16 -7.08 -8.07 0.99
N VAL A 17 -5.75 -8.11 1.14
CA VAL A 17 -5.07 -7.64 2.35
C VAL A 17 -5.10 -6.12 2.42
N VAL A 18 -4.91 -5.41 1.30
CA VAL A 18 -5.03 -3.95 1.23
C VAL A 18 -6.43 -3.52 1.68
N LYS A 19 -7.50 -4.12 1.14
CA LYS A 19 -8.89 -3.83 1.54
C LYS A 19 -9.11 -4.05 3.03
N LEU A 20 -8.71 -5.21 3.56
CA LEU A 20 -8.87 -5.53 4.99
C LEU A 20 -8.17 -4.50 5.89
N LEU A 21 -6.97 -4.06 5.51
CA LEU A 21 -6.23 -3.06 6.28
C LEU A 21 -6.92 -1.69 6.24
N LEU A 22 -7.44 -1.26 5.08
CA LEU A 22 -8.22 -0.03 4.96
C LEU A 22 -9.50 -0.09 5.81
N GLU A 23 -10.21 -1.20 5.82
CA GLU A 23 -11.38 -1.43 6.69
C GLU A 23 -11.05 -1.35 8.19
N LYS A 24 -9.81 -1.70 8.57
CA LYS A 24 -9.31 -1.57 9.95
C LYS A 24 -8.74 -0.19 10.27
N GLY A 25 -8.85 0.76 9.35
CA GLY A 25 -8.42 2.15 9.55
C GLY A 25 -6.92 2.37 9.32
N ALA A 26 -6.26 1.51 8.54
CA ALA A 26 -4.89 1.78 8.12
C ALA A 26 -4.85 3.03 7.21
N ASP A 27 -3.86 3.90 7.44
CA ASP A 27 -3.69 5.13 6.68
C ASP A 27 -2.82 4.89 5.43
N PHE A 28 -3.43 5.03 4.26
CA PHE A 28 -2.79 4.85 2.95
C PHE A 28 -1.88 6.01 2.53
N THR A 29 -1.87 7.10 3.30
CA THR A 29 -1.05 8.29 3.02
C THR A 29 0.30 8.27 3.73
N VAL A 30 0.51 7.36 4.68
CA VAL A 30 1.74 7.29 5.47
C VAL A 30 2.94 6.91 4.59
N PRO A 31 3.96 7.78 4.50
CA PRO A 31 5.17 7.47 3.75
C PRO A 31 6.15 6.63 4.58
N THR A 32 6.98 5.86 3.89
CA THR A 32 8.19 5.25 4.44
C THR A 32 9.23 6.32 4.77
N ASN A 33 10.35 5.91 5.40
CA ASN A 33 11.46 6.83 5.67
C ASN A 33 12.08 7.43 4.38
N ASP A 34 11.92 6.73 3.24
CA ASP A 34 12.38 7.18 1.92
C ASP A 34 11.34 8.01 1.17
N GLY A 35 10.20 8.33 1.80
CA GLY A 35 9.14 9.14 1.21
C GLY A 35 8.16 8.36 0.32
N TRP A 36 8.25 7.03 0.26
CA TRP A 36 7.33 6.23 -0.56
C TRP A 36 6.05 5.93 0.19
N THR A 37 4.90 6.14 -0.46
CA THR A 37 3.61 5.70 0.08
C THR A 37 3.22 4.34 -0.51
N PRO A 38 2.23 3.64 0.08
CA PRO A 38 1.65 2.44 -0.53
C PRO A 38 1.24 2.64 -2.00
N LEU A 39 0.72 3.82 -2.37
CA LEU A 39 0.35 4.12 -3.77
C LEU A 39 1.57 4.20 -4.70
N HIS A 40 2.68 4.79 -4.24
CA HIS A 40 3.89 4.90 -5.03
C HIS A 40 4.42 3.51 -5.42
N VAL A 41 4.47 2.59 -4.45
CA VAL A 41 5.00 1.25 -4.69
C VAL A 41 4.06 0.39 -5.53
N ALA A 42 2.74 0.45 -5.30
CA ALA A 42 1.77 -0.24 -6.15
C ALA A 42 1.84 0.26 -7.61
N SER A 43 1.99 1.58 -7.80
CA SER A 43 2.14 2.19 -9.12
C SER A 43 3.44 1.78 -9.81
N TYR A 44 4.56 1.80 -9.09
CA TYR A 44 5.86 1.38 -9.60
C TYR A 44 5.88 -0.09 -10.04
N LYS A 45 5.16 -0.96 -9.32
CA LYS A 45 5.07 -2.39 -9.61
C LYS A 45 3.96 -2.75 -10.62
N GLY A 46 3.07 -1.82 -10.96
CA GLY A 46 1.97 -2.05 -11.89
C GLY A 46 0.79 -2.83 -11.30
N HIS A 47 0.60 -2.80 -9.99
CA HIS A 47 -0.50 -3.48 -9.29
C HIS A 47 -1.83 -2.73 -9.47
N LEU A 48 -2.36 -2.76 -10.69
CA LEU A 48 -3.55 -1.99 -11.10
C LEU A 48 -4.77 -2.18 -10.21
N ASP A 49 -4.97 -3.38 -9.67
CA ASP A 49 -6.12 -3.66 -8.81
C ASP A 49 -6.00 -2.96 -7.46
N VAL A 50 -4.78 -2.82 -6.93
CA VAL A 50 -4.51 -2.04 -5.70
C VAL A 50 -4.68 -0.55 -5.96
N ILE A 51 -4.27 -0.07 -7.14
CA ILE A 51 -4.37 1.35 -7.54
C ILE A 51 -5.82 1.80 -7.73
N LYS A 52 -6.71 0.87 -8.10
CA LYS A 52 -8.13 1.15 -8.36
C LYS A 52 -9.03 1.12 -7.12
N LEU A 53 -8.47 0.85 -5.92
CA LEU A 53 -9.17 0.98 -4.65
C LEU A 53 -9.43 2.46 -4.32
#